data_AF-A0A1F2QP48-F1
#
_entry.id   AF-A0A1F2QP48-F1
#
_cell.length_a   1.000
_cell.length_b   1.000
_cell.length_c   1.000
_cell.angle_alpha   90.00
_cell.angle_beta   90.00
_cell.angle_gamma   90.00
#
_symmetry.space_group_name_H-M   'P 1'
#
loop_
_entity.id
_entity.type
_entity.pdbx_description
1 polymer ?
#
loop_
_entity_poly.entity_id
_entity_poly.type
_entity_poly.pdbx_seq_one_letter_code
_entity_poly.pdbx_strand_id
1 'polypeptide(L)'
;MADASDNWVNEAETLEPPQREAAFFYGLFMRGHSLDELRRDISVPGEVVSRWQRHWRQEPLARRRFERILRYRLQVLASFNTLVSLELALSHLRQ
;
A
#
# COMPACT_ATOMS: atom_id res chain seq x y z
N MET A 1 -3.34 -28.38 12.61
CA MET A 1 -3.07 -27.71 11.32
C MET A 1 -3.77 -26.36 11.40
N ALA A 2 -3.05 -25.30 11.79
CA ALA A 2 -3.62 -23.96 11.85
C ALA A 2 -3.78 -23.45 10.40
N ASP A 3 -5.00 -23.08 10.04
CA ASP A 3 -5.32 -22.54 8.72
C ASP A 3 -4.63 -21.19 8.56
N ALA A 4 -3.78 -21.05 7.53
CA ALA A 4 -3.11 -19.81 7.20
C ALA A 4 -4.09 -18.65 6.93
N SER A 5 -5.37 -18.94 6.74
CA SER A 5 -6.45 -17.96 6.66
C SER A 5 -6.68 -17.18 7.95
N ASP A 6 -6.36 -17.75 9.12
CA ASP A 6 -6.62 -17.14 10.44
C ASP A 6 -5.64 -15.99 10.76
N ASN A 7 -4.43 -16.03 10.20
CA ASN A 7 -3.42 -14.99 10.45
C ASN A 7 -3.73 -13.66 9.72
N TRP A 8 -4.44 -13.71 8.59
CA TRP A 8 -4.88 -12.50 7.88
C TRP A 8 -6.11 -11.83 8.52
N VAL A 9 -6.76 -12.49 9.48
CA VAL A 9 -7.99 -12.02 10.15
C VAL A 9 -7.70 -10.86 11.10
N ASN A 10 -6.53 -10.84 11.75
CA ASN A 10 -6.18 -9.86 12.78
C ASN A 10 -5.43 -8.61 12.26
N GLU A 11 -4.67 -8.73 11.17
CA GLU A 11 -3.77 -7.65 10.70
C GLU A 11 -4.52 -6.47 10.05
N ALA A 12 -5.68 -6.74 9.43
CA ALA A 12 -6.50 -5.69 8.82
C ALA A 12 -7.21 -4.79 9.85
N GLU A 13 -7.26 -5.20 11.12
CA GLU A 13 -7.92 -4.45 12.19
C GLU A 13 -7.04 -3.34 12.79
N THR A 14 -5.72 -3.39 12.57
CA THR A 14 -4.74 -2.43 13.11
C THR A 14 -3.85 -1.82 12.01
N LEU A 15 -4.45 -1.41 10.89
CA LEU A 15 -3.72 -0.62 9.89
C LEU A 15 -3.47 0.80 10.43
N GLU A 16 -2.19 1.16 10.58
CA GLU A 16 -1.75 2.53 10.86
C GLU A 16 -2.30 3.50 9.81
N PRO A 17 -2.49 4.80 10.13
CA PRO A 17 -2.96 5.77 9.15
C PRO A 17 -2.12 5.76 7.86
N PRO A 18 -2.72 5.80 6.65
CA PRO A 18 -1.99 5.73 5.38
C PRO A 18 -0.85 6.75 5.26
N GLN A 19 -1.02 7.92 5.88
CA GLN A 19 -0.03 8.99 5.89
C GLN A 19 1.23 8.60 6.69
N ARG A 20 1.09 7.85 7.79
CA ARG A 20 2.23 7.39 8.59
C ARG A 20 3.05 6.38 7.78
N GLU A 21 2.39 5.42 7.12
CA GLU A 21 3.10 4.45 6.28
C GLU A 21 3.74 5.13 5.06
N ALA A 22 3.03 6.08 4.43
CA ALA A 22 3.61 6.88 3.35
C ALA A 22 4.86 7.67 3.80
N ALA A 23 4.84 8.23 5.01
CA ALA A 23 6.00 8.92 5.60
C ALA A 23 7.17 7.95 5.85
N PHE A 24 6.90 6.70 6.22
CA PHE A 24 7.93 5.67 6.35
C PHE A 24 8.61 5.40 4.99
N PHE A 25 7.84 5.15 3.93
CA PHE A 25 8.38 4.96 2.58
C PHE A 25 9.09 6.21 2.04
N TYR A 26 8.56 7.40 2.34
CA TYR A 26 9.23 8.66 2.02
C TYR A 26 10.61 8.77 2.69
N GLY A 27 10.72 8.33 3.95
CA GLY A 27 12.02 8.24 4.62
C GLY A 27 13.00 7.31 3.90
N LEU A 28 12.54 6.20 3.30
CA LEU A 28 13.39 5.34 2.47
C LEU A 28 13.82 6.03 1.18
N PHE A 29 12.89 6.70 0.50
CA PHE A 29 13.21 7.51 -0.70
C PHE A 29 14.31 8.53 -0.42
N MET A 30 14.21 9.29 0.69
CA MET A 30 15.22 10.28 1.08
C MET A 30 16.59 9.67 1.40
N ARG A 31 16.67 8.36 1.68
CA ARG A 31 17.93 7.62 1.88
C ARG A 31 18.51 7.03 0.59
N GLY A 32 17.90 7.30 -0.56
CA GLY A 32 18.39 6.90 -1.88
C GLY A 32 17.78 5.61 -2.43
N HIS A 33 16.71 5.07 -1.81
CA HIS A 33 15.96 3.97 -2.41
C HIS A 33 15.24 4.41 -3.69
N SER A 34 15.16 3.51 -4.68
CA SER A 34 14.53 3.79 -5.97
C SER A 34 13.04 4.09 -5.82
N LEU A 35 12.58 5.17 -6.48
CA LEU A 35 11.17 5.53 -6.51
C LEU A 35 10.29 4.42 -7.09
N ASP A 36 10.75 3.75 -8.15
CA ASP A 36 9.98 2.71 -8.83
C ASP A 36 9.95 1.39 -8.06
N GLU A 37 10.97 1.12 -7.24
CA GLU A 37 10.96 -0.03 -6.32
C GLU A 37 9.97 0.23 -5.18
N LEU A 38 10.05 1.40 -4.54
CA LEU A 38 9.14 1.77 -3.45
C LEU A 38 7.67 1.80 -3.91
N ARG A 39 7.38 2.33 -5.11
CA ARG A 39 6.02 2.31 -5.67
C ARG A 39 5.48 0.89 -5.85
N ARG A 40 6.33 -0.04 -6.29
CA ARG A 40 5.97 -1.45 -6.44
C ARG A 40 5.69 -2.09 -5.10
N ASP A 41 6.55 -1.84 -4.10
CA ASP A 41 6.42 -2.37 -2.74
C ASP A 41 5.17 -1.85 -2.01
N ILE A 42 4.78 -0.60 -2.27
CA ILE A 42 3.54 -0.02 -1.73
C ILE A 42 2.30 -0.57 -2.45
N SER A 43 2.40 -0.81 -3.76
CA SER A 43 1.27 -1.23 -4.58
C SER A 43 0.88 -2.68 -4.30
N VAL A 44 -0.39 -3.02 -4.53
CA VAL A 44 -0.79 -4.44 -4.62
C VAL A 44 -0.62 -4.88 -6.08
N PRO A 45 0.18 -5.93 -6.37
CA PRO A 45 0.36 -6.40 -7.74
C PRO A 45 -0.97 -6.81 -8.39
N GLY A 46 -1.14 -6.47 -9.66
CA GLY A 46 -2.39 -6.73 -10.40
C GLY A 46 -2.79 -8.21 -10.45
N GLU A 47 -1.81 -9.12 -10.43
CA GLU A 47 -2.05 -10.57 -10.33
C GLU A 47 -2.70 -10.97 -8.99
N VAL A 48 -2.30 -10.34 -7.89
CA VAL A 48 -2.86 -10.55 -6.55
C VAL A 48 -4.30 -10.05 -6.51
N VAL A 49 -4.56 -8.86 -7.06
CA VAL A 49 -5.92 -8.31 -7.21
C VAL A 49 -6.81 -9.26 -8.03
N SER A 50 -6.30 -9.76 -9.15
CA SER A 50 -7.02 -10.69 -10.02
C SER A 50 -7.34 -12.01 -9.32
N ARG A 51 -6.43 -12.51 -8.47
CA ARG A 51 -6.67 -13.71 -7.66
C ARG A 51 -7.75 -13.48 -6.61
N TRP A 52 -7.71 -12.34 -5.90
CA TRP A 52 -8.73 -11.95 -4.93
C TRP A 52 -10.10 -11.79 -5.58
N GLN A 53 -10.18 -11.17 -6.76
CA GLN A 53 -11.42 -11.05 -7.54
C GLN A 53 -12.08 -12.40 -7.85
N ARG A 54 -11.29 -13.45 -8.08
CA ARG A 54 -11.84 -14.81 -8.26
C ARG A 54 -12.42 -15.36 -6.95
N HIS A 55 -11.78 -15.08 -5.81
CA HIS A 55 -12.22 -15.53 -4.48
C HIS A 55 -13.47 -14.76 -4.01
N TRP A 56 -13.62 -13.48 -4.36
CA TRP A 56 -14.80 -12.66 -4.04
C TRP A 56 -16.13 -13.24 -4.53
N ARG A 57 -16.10 -13.98 -5.65
CA ARG A 57 -17.29 -14.64 -6.18
C ARG A 57 -17.78 -15.80 -5.30
N GLN A 58 -16.88 -16.38 -4.50
CA GLN A 58 -17.18 -17.52 -3.64
C GLN A 58 -17.50 -17.08 -2.20
N GLU A 59 -16.89 -16.01 -1.72
CA GLU A 59 -17.07 -15.53 -0.34
C GLU A 59 -17.25 -13.99 -0.25
N PRO A 60 -18.49 -13.50 -0.05
CA PRO A 60 -18.77 -12.06 0.02
C PRO A 60 -18.11 -11.33 1.20
N LEU A 61 -17.83 -12.01 2.31
CA LEU A 61 -17.16 -11.42 3.47
C LEU A 61 -15.69 -11.12 3.18
N ALA A 62 -15.03 -11.99 2.41
CA ALA A 62 -13.66 -11.78 1.96
C ALA A 62 -13.55 -10.54 1.06
N ARG A 63 -14.56 -10.25 0.24
CA ARG A 63 -14.60 -9.07 -0.65
C ARG A 63 -14.38 -7.77 0.11
N ARG A 64 -15.16 -7.50 1.17
CA ARG A 64 -15.06 -6.24 1.92
C ARG A 64 -13.68 -6.06 2.56
N ARG A 65 -13.05 -7.15 3.02
CA ARG A 65 -11.71 -7.12 3.61
C ARG A 65 -10.64 -6.78 2.57
N PHE A 66 -10.67 -7.44 1.42
CA PHE A 66 -9.72 -7.15 0.34
C PHE A 66 -9.91 -5.74 -0.24
N GLU A 67 -11.15 -5.26 -0.38
CA GLU A 67 -11.43 -3.88 -0.77
C GLU A 67 -10.83 -2.88 0.23
N ARG A 68 -10.87 -3.18 1.54
CA ARG A 68 -10.23 -2.35 2.57
C ARG A 68 -8.71 -2.30 2.39
N ILE A 69 -8.06 -3.44 2.15
CA ILE A 69 -6.61 -3.52 1.91
C ILE A 69 -6.23 -2.76 0.64
N LEU A 70 -6.96 -2.96 -0.46
CA LEU A 70 -6.69 -2.27 -1.73
C LEU A 70 -6.83 -0.76 -1.58
N ARG A 71 -7.90 -0.30 -0.93
CA ARG A 71 -8.12 1.12 -0.66
C ARG A 71 -6.98 1.70 0.17
N TYR A 72 -6.57 0.99 1.21
CA TYR A 72 -5.46 1.40 2.07
C TYR A 72 -4.16 1.57 1.28
N ARG A 73 -3.75 0.56 0.50
CA ARG A 73 -2.52 0.60 -0.30
C ARG A 73 -2.54 1.71 -1.35
N LEU A 74 -3.69 1.95 -1.98
CA LEU A 74 -3.87 3.08 -2.89
C LEU A 74 -3.72 4.44 -2.18
N GLN A 75 -4.26 4.57 -0.96
CA GLN A 75 -4.12 5.80 -0.17
C GLN A 75 -2.66 6.05 0.23
N VAL A 76 -1.94 5.01 0.68
CA VAL A 76 -0.51 5.10 1.01
C VAL A 76 0.29 5.51 -0.23
N LEU A 77 0.05 4.87 -1.37
CA LEU A 77 0.73 5.19 -2.63
C LEU A 77 0.48 6.63 -3.07
N ALA A 78 -0.77 7.09 -2.99
CA ALA A 78 -1.12 8.46 -3.33
C ALA A 78 -0.42 9.47 -2.40
N SER A 79 -0.47 9.25 -1.08
CA SER A 79 0.22 10.11 -0.12
C SER A 79 1.74 10.13 -0.34
N PHE A 80 2.36 8.97 -0.58
CA PHE A 80 3.79 8.88 -0.89
C PHE A 80 4.16 9.63 -2.17
N ASN A 81 3.40 9.45 -3.26
CA ASN A 81 3.63 10.16 -4.51
C ASN A 81 3.51 11.69 -4.35
N THR A 82 2.57 12.16 -3.53
CA THR A 82 2.46 13.59 -3.20
C THR A 82 3.71 14.11 -2.49
N LEU A 83 4.20 13.39 -1.46
CA LEU A 83 5.42 13.79 -0.74
C LEU A 83 6.63 13.88 -1.67
N VAL A 84 6.83 12.86 -2.52
CA VAL A 84 7.92 12.85 -3.50
C VAL A 84 7.78 14.01 -4.50
N SER A 85 6.57 14.27 -5.00
CA SER A 85 6.35 15.37 -5.96
C SER A 85 6.66 16.73 -5.35
N LEU A 86 6.29 16.94 -4.08
CA LEU A 86 6.63 18.15 -3.34
C LEU A 86 8.14 18.31 -3.16
N GLU A 87 8.84 17.23 -2.78
CA GLU A 87 10.29 17.27 -2.59
C GLU A 87 11.03 17.60 -3.89
N LEU A 88 10.63 16.99 -5.02
CA LEU A 88 11.22 17.28 -6.32
C LEU A 88 10.99 18.75 -6.71
N ALA A 89 9.77 19.25 -6.53
CA ALA A 89 9.46 20.66 -6.80
C ALA A 89 10.29 21.63 -5.92
N LEU A 90 10.44 21.33 -4.63
CA LEU A 90 11.26 22.12 -3.71
C LEU A 90 12.74 22.04 -4.03
N SER A 91 13.24 20.87 -4.41
CA SER A 91 14.63 20.67 -4.83
C SER A 91 14.96 21.51 -6.06
N HIS A 92 14.05 21.60 -7.04
CA HIS A 92 14.23 22.46 -8.21
C HIS A 92 14.30 23.96 -7.85
N LEU A 93 13.57 24.41 -6.82
CA LEU A 93 13.60 25.80 -6.38
C LEU A 93 14.87 26.18 -5.58
N ARG A 94 15.61 25.18 -5.09
CA ARG A 94 16.83 25.36 -4.29
C ARG A 94 18.10 25.39 -5.15
N GLN A 95 17.98 25.15 -6.46
CA GLN A 95 19.06 25.21 -7.45
C GLN A 95 19.09 26.58 -8.11
#